data_AF-A0A925CPV3-F1
#
_entry.id   AF-A0A925CPV3-F1
#
_cell.length_a   1.000
_cell.length_b   1.000
_cell.length_c   1.000
_cell.angle_alpha   90.00
_cell.angle_beta   90.00
_cell.angle_gamma   90.00
#
_symmetry.space_group_name_H-M   'P 1'
#
loop_
_entity.id
_entity.type
_entity.pdbx_description
1 polymer ?
#
loop_
_entity_poly.entity_id
_entity_poly.type
_entity_poly.pdbx_seq_one_letter_code
_entity_poly.pdbx_strand_id
1 'polypeptide(L)'
;MAGIEAMERLSDAQHDTPLGRALDVLRHGAQHDQDVLRELLLAIDVAERSTHKTLAWIGEKMSRMKLGAESEAEADVSSFEALEALTLGFHGRIALWSMLAKIGPDLRSTFDFDGLSKQVQAHLTVLEQYRLEAGQEAFTIRSAPVTA
;
A
#
# COMPACT_ATOMS: atom_id res chain seq x y z
N MET A 1 -6.39 7.41 3.99
CA MET A 1 -6.38 5.93 4.02
C MET A 1 -5.29 5.51 4.97
N ALA A 2 -5.55 4.55 5.86
CA ALA A 2 -4.60 3.95 6.79
C ALA A 2 -3.13 3.89 6.29
N GLY A 3 -2.88 3.27 5.12
CA GLY A 3 -1.52 3.14 4.56
C GLY A 3 -0.90 4.44 4.08
N ILE A 4 -1.67 5.35 3.47
CA ILE A 4 -1.19 6.67 3.03
C ILE A 4 -0.89 7.55 4.23
N GLU A 5 -1.75 7.54 5.24
CA GLU A 5 -1.57 8.26 6.50
C GLU A 5 -0.41 7.70 7.33
N ALA A 6 -0.13 6.39 7.24
CA ALA A 6 1.05 5.79 7.84
C ALA A 6 2.34 6.20 7.10
N MET A 7 2.33 6.25 5.76
CA MET A 7 3.45 6.78 4.97
C MET A 7 3.70 8.26 5.25
N GLU A 8 2.63 9.06 5.36
CA GLU A 8 2.70 10.48 5.71
C GLU A 8 3.30 10.67 7.11
N ARG A 9 2.76 10.01 8.13
CA ARG A 9 3.29 10.08 9.50
C ARG A 9 4.75 9.63 9.59
N LEU A 10 5.11 8.54 8.91
CA LEU A 10 6.49 8.02 8.93
C LEU A 10 7.43 8.92 8.11
N SER A 11 6.96 9.50 7.01
CA SER A 11 7.73 10.49 6.24
C SER A 11 7.98 11.75 7.06
N ASP A 12 6.96 12.28 7.73
CA ASP A 12 7.08 13.45 8.59
C ASP A 12 8.04 13.21 9.76
N ALA A 13 7.97 12.02 10.38
CA ALA A 13 8.91 11.63 11.44
C ALA A 13 10.36 11.46 10.94
N GLN A 14 10.56 11.28 9.62
CA GLN A 14 11.82 10.95 8.97
C GLN A 14 12.18 11.94 7.86
N HIS A 15 11.67 13.17 7.89
CA HIS A 15 11.63 14.07 6.73
C HIS A 15 13.01 14.40 6.13
N ASP A 16 14.07 14.38 6.95
CA ASP A 16 15.44 14.64 6.52
C ASP A 16 16.22 13.38 6.12
N THR A 17 15.63 12.18 6.27
CA THR A 17 16.30 10.91 6.00
C THR A 17 16.01 10.41 4.57
N PRO A 18 16.87 9.52 4.03
CA PRO A 18 16.58 8.83 2.77
C PRO A 18 15.24 8.07 2.80
N LEU A 19 14.86 7.54 3.97
CA LEU A 19 13.59 6.83 4.16
C LEU A 19 12.39 7.77 4.03
N GLY A 20 12.42 8.97 4.63
CA GLY A 20 11.34 9.95 4.46
C GLY A 20 11.11 10.31 2.99
N ARG A 21 12.19 10.59 2.24
CA ARG A 21 12.11 10.85 0.79
C ARG A 21 11.57 9.66 -0.01
N ALA A 22 11.96 8.44 0.36
CA ALA A 22 11.43 7.24 -0.28
C ALA A 22 9.92 7.09 0.01
N LEU A 23 9.49 7.31 1.25
CA LEU A 23 8.09 7.25 1.66
C LEU A 23 7.22 8.29 0.95
N ASP A 24 7.74 9.49 0.69
CA ASP A 24 7.06 10.50 -0.12
C ASP A 24 6.80 10.03 -1.56
N VAL A 25 7.80 9.43 -2.20
CA VAL A 25 7.66 8.86 -3.55
C VAL A 25 6.63 7.72 -3.55
N LEU A 26 6.73 6.83 -2.56
CA LEU A 26 5.81 5.71 -2.39
C LEU A 26 4.37 6.18 -2.12
N ARG A 27 4.20 7.25 -1.35
CA ARG A 27 2.91 7.89 -1.08
C ARG A 27 2.28 8.40 -2.37
N HIS A 28 3.03 9.15 -3.19
CA HIS A 28 2.52 9.62 -4.48
C HIS A 28 2.10 8.46 -5.40
N GLY A 29 2.88 7.37 -5.43
CA GLY A 29 2.51 6.16 -6.15
C GLY A 29 1.21 5.54 -5.65
N ALA A 30 1.01 5.47 -4.34
CA ALA A 30 -0.23 4.97 -3.74
C ALA A 30 -1.44 5.89 -3.99
N GLN A 31 -1.24 7.21 -4.03
CA GLN A 31 -2.27 8.16 -4.42
C GLN A 31 -2.69 7.94 -5.88
N HIS A 32 -1.72 7.74 -6.77
CA HIS A 32 -1.99 7.44 -8.18
C HIS A 32 -2.80 6.15 -8.34
N ASP A 33 -2.41 5.06 -7.66
CA ASP A 33 -3.18 3.81 -7.66
C ASP A 33 -4.62 4.01 -7.20
N GLN A 34 -4.84 4.88 -6.20
CA GLN A 34 -6.17 5.20 -5.69
C GLN A 34 -7.02 5.91 -6.73
N ASP A 35 -6.44 6.89 -7.44
CA ASP A 35 -7.16 7.62 -8.47
C ASP A 35 -7.53 6.69 -9.63
N VAL A 36 -6.63 5.80 -10.04
CA VAL A 36 -6.95 4.77 -11.04
C VAL A 36 -8.08 3.84 -10.57
N LEU A 37 -8.07 3.41 -9.30
CA LEU A 37 -9.17 2.58 -8.76
C LEU A 37 -10.50 3.34 -8.73
N ARG A 38 -10.48 4.66 -8.46
CA ARG A 38 -11.68 5.49 -8.52
C ARG A 38 -12.21 5.59 -9.95
N GLU A 39 -11.34 5.82 -10.92
CA GLU A 39 -11.70 5.87 -12.34
C GLU A 39 -12.24 4.52 -12.83
N LEU A 40 -11.62 3.42 -12.42
CA LEU A 40 -12.09 2.07 -12.72
C LEU A 40 -13.50 1.83 -12.18
N LEU A 41 -13.77 2.20 -10.93
CA LEU A 41 -15.10 2.04 -10.33
C LEU A 41 -16.16 2.85 -11.08
N LEU A 42 -15.83 4.07 -11.51
CA LEU A 42 -16.72 4.90 -12.32
C LEU A 42 -16.96 4.28 -13.70
N ALA A 43 -15.92 3.76 -14.35
CA ALA A 43 -16.04 3.12 -15.66
C ALA A 43 -16.91 1.85 -15.60
N ILE A 44 -16.75 1.05 -14.55
CA ILE A 44 -17.57 -0.16 -14.33
C ILE A 44 -19.04 0.23 -14.05
N ASP A 45 -19.30 1.27 -13.25
CA ASP A 45 -20.66 1.73 -12.95
C ASP A 45 -21.41 2.21 -14.21
N VAL A 46 -20.70 2.93 -15.09
CA VAL A 46 -21.25 3.38 -16.38
C VAL A 46 -21.51 2.21 -17.34
N ALA A 47 -20.64 1.19 -17.33
CA ALA A 47 -20.74 0.04 -18.24
C ALA A 47 -21.79 -1.00 -17.80
N GLU A 48 -21.96 -1.26 -16.50
CA GLU A 48 -22.72 -2.43 -16.05
C GLU A 48 -24.24 -2.21 -15.93
N ARG A 49 -24.78 -1.01 -15.62
CA ARG A 49 -26.23 -0.71 -15.37
C ARG A 49 -27.08 -1.75 -14.58
N SER A 50 -26.54 -2.88 -14.09
CA SER A 50 -27.32 -4.04 -13.59
C SER A 50 -26.57 -5.04 -12.68
N THR A 51 -25.26 -4.95 -12.43
CA THR A 51 -24.57 -5.92 -11.54
C THR A 51 -23.76 -5.29 -10.41
N HIS A 52 -24.47 -4.63 -9.49
CA HIS A 52 -23.94 -4.10 -8.21
C HIS A 52 -23.03 -5.05 -7.40
N LYS A 53 -23.02 -6.36 -7.65
CA LYS A 53 -22.21 -7.35 -6.92
C LYS A 53 -20.70 -7.23 -7.17
N THR A 54 -20.27 -7.00 -8.41
CA THR A 54 -18.83 -6.87 -8.74
C THR A 54 -18.29 -5.58 -8.13
N LEU A 55 -19.02 -4.47 -8.31
CA LEU A 55 -18.70 -3.18 -7.73
C LEU A 55 -18.68 -3.22 -6.19
N ALA A 56 -19.66 -3.90 -5.57
CA ALA A 56 -19.69 -4.08 -4.12
C ALA A 56 -18.50 -4.90 -3.62
N TRP A 57 -18.10 -5.98 -4.31
CA TRP A 57 -16.93 -6.77 -3.93
C TRP A 57 -15.61 -5.99 -4.04
N ILE A 58 -15.41 -5.23 -5.13
CA ILE A 58 -14.23 -4.36 -5.29
C ILE A 58 -14.23 -3.27 -4.21
N GLY A 59 -15.39 -2.61 -3.99
CA GLY A 59 -15.56 -1.60 -2.95
C GLY A 59 -15.30 -2.15 -1.55
N GLU A 60 -15.74 -3.37 -1.24
CA GLU A 60 -15.52 -4.05 0.04
C GLU A 60 -14.04 -4.43 0.23
N LYS A 61 -13.34 -4.86 -0.82
CA LYS A 61 -11.88 -5.10 -0.78
C LYS A 61 -11.11 -3.80 -0.57
N MET A 62 -11.49 -2.71 -1.24
CA MET A 62 -10.93 -1.37 -1.03
C MET A 62 -11.18 -0.82 0.36
N SER A 63 -12.40 -0.99 0.88
CA SER A 63 -12.77 -0.60 2.24
C SER A 63 -11.92 -1.34 3.28
N ARG A 64 -11.76 -2.66 3.14
CA ARG A 64 -10.89 -3.44 4.04
C ARG A 64 -9.43 -3.03 3.97
N MET A 65 -8.90 -2.71 2.78
CA MET A 65 -7.55 -2.16 2.66
C MET A 65 -7.41 -0.77 3.31
N LYS A 66 -8.50 0.01 3.38
CA LYS A 66 -8.54 1.31 4.06
C LYS A 66 -8.69 1.20 5.59
N LEU A 67 -9.32 0.14 6.09
CA LEU A 67 -9.69 -0.04 7.52
C LEU A 67 -8.64 -0.79 8.36
N GLY A 68 -7.45 -1.07 7.81
CA GLY A 68 -6.41 -1.83 8.52
C GLY A 68 -5.50 -1.06 9.48
N ALA A 69 -5.74 0.24 9.75
CA ALA A 69 -4.89 1.00 10.69
C ALA A 69 -5.68 1.91 11.62
N GLU A 70 -6.69 1.36 12.28
CA GLU A 70 -7.08 1.87 13.61
C GLU A 70 -6.29 1.10 14.67
N SER A 71 -4.96 1.30 14.66
CA SER A 71 -4.19 1.12 15.87
C SER A 71 -4.11 2.51 16.51
N GLU A 72 -4.98 2.75 17.49
CA GLU A 72 -4.66 3.63 18.61
C GLU A 72 -3.45 3.03 19.34
N ALA A 73 -2.27 3.15 18.73
CA ALA A 73 -1.01 2.82 19.38
C ALA A 73 -0.32 4.14 19.69
N GLU A 74 0.12 4.25 20.94
CA GLU A 74 1.02 5.27 21.45
C GLU A 74 2.12 5.60 20.44
N ALA A 75 2.66 6.82 20.55
CA ALA A 75 3.62 7.45 19.64
C ALA A 75 5.00 6.77 19.53
N ASP A 76 5.05 5.43 19.60
CA ASP A 76 6.24 4.60 19.43
C ASP A 76 5.91 3.34 18.61
N VAL A 77 5.17 3.52 17.50
CA VAL A 77 5.08 2.48 16.46
C VAL A 77 6.48 2.27 15.92
N SER A 78 7.09 1.12 16.24
CA SER A 78 8.40 0.76 15.70
C SER A 78 8.38 0.96 14.19
N SER A 79 9.34 1.72 13.64
CA SER A 79 9.44 1.97 12.19
C SER A 79 9.32 0.67 11.38
N PHE A 80 9.77 -0.45 11.94
CA PHE A 80 9.61 -1.78 11.37
C PHE A 80 8.13 -2.22 11.23
N GLU A 81 7.29 -2.06 12.25
CA GLU A 81 5.87 -2.45 12.21
C GLU A 81 5.10 -1.64 11.15
N ALA A 82 5.39 -0.34 11.05
CA ALA A 82 4.83 0.50 10.00
C ALA A 82 5.24 0.00 8.60
N LEU A 83 6.51 -0.36 8.40
CA LEU A 83 7.02 -0.88 7.13
C LEU A 83 6.45 -2.27 6.77
N GLU A 84 6.16 -3.13 7.75
CA GLU A 84 5.44 -4.40 7.56
C GLU A 84 4.01 -4.17 7.06
N ALA A 85 3.28 -3.25 7.70
CA ALA A 85 1.92 -2.91 7.29
C ALA A 85 1.88 -2.36 5.85
N LEU A 86 2.85 -1.51 5.48
CA LEU A 86 2.98 -0.99 4.12
C LEU A 86 3.30 -2.11 3.12
N THR A 87 4.20 -3.02 3.47
CA THR A 87 4.56 -4.18 2.66
C THR A 87 3.35 -5.04 2.33
N LEU A 88 2.48 -5.30 3.31
CA LEU A 88 1.23 -6.03 3.09
C LEU A 88 0.27 -5.26 2.15
N GLY A 89 0.19 -3.94 2.31
CA GLY A 89 -0.61 -3.08 1.44
C GLY A 89 -0.13 -3.06 -0.02
N PHE A 90 1.18 -3.11 -0.27
CA PHE A 90 1.73 -3.24 -1.62
C PHE A 90 1.39 -4.61 -2.24
N HIS A 91 1.57 -5.70 -1.51
CA HIS A 91 1.19 -7.05 -1.99
C HIS A 91 -0.30 -7.16 -2.32
N GLY A 92 -1.18 -6.58 -1.50
CA GLY A 92 -2.62 -6.54 -1.77
C GLY A 92 -2.96 -5.85 -3.09
N ARG A 93 -2.29 -4.73 -3.39
CA ARG A 93 -2.44 -4.01 -4.67
C ARG A 93 -1.93 -4.82 -5.85
N ILE A 94 -0.77 -5.44 -5.76
CA ILE A 94 -0.22 -6.32 -6.80
C ILE A 94 -1.22 -7.45 -7.12
N ALA A 95 -1.77 -8.09 -6.08
CA ALA A 95 -2.76 -9.15 -6.24
C ALA A 95 -4.04 -8.63 -6.92
N LEU A 96 -4.53 -7.45 -6.53
CA LEU A 96 -5.70 -6.82 -7.14
C LEU A 96 -5.46 -6.52 -8.63
N TRP A 97 -4.35 -5.88 -8.97
CA TRP A 97 -4.02 -5.55 -10.36
C TRP A 97 -3.84 -6.78 -11.22
N SER A 98 -3.18 -7.81 -10.69
CA SER A 98 -3.01 -9.09 -11.39
C SER A 98 -4.34 -9.80 -11.64
N MET A 99 -5.29 -9.69 -10.71
CA MET A 99 -6.63 -10.20 -10.90
C MET A 99 -7.39 -9.38 -11.94
N LEU A 100 -7.39 -8.04 -11.82
CA LEU A 100 -8.05 -7.12 -12.76
C LEU A 100 -7.54 -7.30 -14.19
N ALA A 101 -6.24 -7.53 -14.36
CA ALA A 101 -5.69 -7.94 -15.64
C ALA A 101 -6.48 -9.15 -16.16
N LYS A 102 -6.67 -10.23 -15.39
CA LYS A 102 -7.33 -11.46 -15.89
C LYS A 102 -8.82 -11.29 -16.26
N ILE A 103 -9.54 -10.32 -15.71
CA ILE A 103 -10.99 -10.13 -15.91
C ILE A 103 -11.25 -9.11 -17.03
N GLY A 104 -11.39 -9.61 -18.26
CA GLY A 104 -12.09 -8.94 -19.37
C GLY A 104 -11.22 -8.04 -20.27
N PRO A 105 -11.29 -8.19 -21.61
CA PRO A 105 -10.62 -7.29 -22.56
C PRO A 105 -11.11 -5.84 -22.52
N ASP A 106 -12.40 -5.62 -22.20
CA ASP A 106 -13.06 -4.31 -22.28
C ASP A 106 -12.51 -3.27 -21.30
N LEU A 107 -11.98 -3.70 -20.15
CA LEU A 107 -11.33 -2.80 -19.19
C LEU A 107 -9.85 -2.59 -19.53
N ARG A 108 -9.21 -3.57 -20.18
CA ARG A 108 -7.80 -3.49 -20.57
C ARG A 108 -7.54 -2.50 -21.72
N SER A 109 -8.55 -2.15 -22.50
CA SER A 109 -8.40 -1.07 -23.50
C SER A 109 -8.25 0.31 -22.85
N THR A 110 -8.66 0.44 -21.59
CA THR A 110 -8.66 1.72 -20.86
C THR A 110 -7.57 1.76 -19.79
N PHE A 111 -7.27 0.63 -19.15
CA PHE A 111 -6.33 0.56 -18.03
C PHE A 111 -5.20 -0.46 -18.26
N ASP A 112 -3.95 -0.04 -18.03
CA ASP A 112 -2.77 -0.91 -18.06
C ASP A 112 -2.53 -1.55 -16.68
N PHE A 113 -3.33 -2.57 -16.35
CA PHE A 113 -3.20 -3.28 -15.07
C PHE A 113 -1.85 -3.98 -14.89
N ASP A 114 -1.22 -4.44 -15.98
CA ASP A 114 0.10 -5.06 -15.91
C ASP A 114 1.19 -4.02 -15.59
N GLY A 115 1.10 -2.82 -16.19
CA GLY A 115 1.96 -1.68 -15.87
C GLY A 115 1.82 -1.23 -14.42
N LEU A 116 0.59 -1.08 -13.93
CA LEU A 116 0.30 -0.72 -12.54
C LEU A 116 0.88 -1.77 -11.57
N SER A 117 0.65 -3.05 -11.83
CA SER A 117 1.22 -4.14 -11.01
C SER A 117 2.75 -4.08 -10.95
N LYS A 118 3.43 -3.86 -12.10
CA LYS A 118 4.89 -3.73 -12.17
C LYS A 118 5.40 -2.52 -11.40
N GLN A 119 4.71 -1.38 -11.45
CA GLN A 119 5.09 -0.19 -10.70
C GLN A 119 5.02 -0.43 -9.19
N VAL A 120 3.93 -1.04 -8.72
CA VAL A 120 3.74 -1.40 -7.31
C VAL A 120 4.81 -2.42 -6.86
N GLN A 121 5.21 -3.36 -7.72
CA GLN A 121 6.31 -4.29 -7.46
C GLN A 121 7.66 -3.57 -7.32
N ALA A 122 7.95 -2.58 -8.16
CA ALA A 122 9.18 -1.78 -8.07
C ALA A 122 9.22 -0.96 -6.77
N HIS A 123 8.08 -0.37 -6.38
CA HIS A 123 7.92 0.31 -5.10
C HIS A 123 8.18 -0.61 -3.91
N LEU A 124 7.66 -1.83 -3.96
CA LEU A 124 7.91 -2.84 -2.93
C LEU A 124 9.40 -3.23 -2.83
N THR A 125 10.11 -3.35 -3.95
CA THR A 125 11.56 -3.60 -3.95
C THR A 125 12.34 -2.48 -3.26
N VAL A 126 11.93 -1.22 -3.44
CA VAL A 126 12.55 -0.09 -2.73
C VAL A 126 12.25 -0.13 -1.23
N LEU A 127 11.00 -0.42 -0.86
CA LEU A 127 10.58 -0.49 0.55
C LEU A 127 11.31 -1.62 1.32
N GLU A 128 11.56 -2.74 0.66
CA GLU A 128 12.17 -3.93 1.25
C GLU A 128 13.53 -3.65 1.89
N GLN A 129 14.34 -2.79 1.25
CA GLN A 129 15.64 -2.40 1.80
C GLN A 129 15.48 -1.77 3.19
N TYR A 130 14.60 -0.77 3.30
CA TYR A 130 14.35 -0.06 4.55
C TYR A 130 13.66 -0.95 5.59
N ARG A 131 12.80 -1.87 5.15
CA ARG A 131 12.14 -2.85 6.04
C ARG A 131 13.17 -3.75 6.72
N LEU A 132 14.16 -4.24 5.97
CA LEU A 132 15.22 -5.09 6.52
C LEU A 132 16.14 -4.31 7.46
N GLU A 133 16.52 -3.08 7.11
CA GLU A 133 17.31 -2.18 7.97
C GLU A 133 16.58 -1.91 9.30
N ALA A 134 15.31 -1.50 9.24
CA ALA A 134 14.50 -1.24 10.43
C ALA A 134 14.29 -2.51 11.29
N GLY A 135 14.15 -3.68 10.65
CA GLY A 135 14.07 -4.96 11.35
C GLY A 135 15.36 -5.27 12.12
N GLN A 136 16.52 -5.10 11.49
CA GLN A 136 17.81 -5.31 12.15
C GLN A 136 17.98 -4.40 13.36
N GLU A 137 17.64 -3.11 13.24
CA GLU A 137 17.69 -2.16 14.35
C GLU A 137 16.74 -2.56 15.49
N ALA A 138 15.48 -2.86 15.17
CA ALA A 138 14.44 -3.20 16.14
C ALA A 138 14.80 -4.44 16.98
N PHE A 139 15.42 -5.45 16.36
CA PHE A 139 15.81 -6.68 17.05
C PHE A 139 17.20 -6.60 17.70
N THR A 140 18.11 -5.76 17.21
CA THR A 140 19.44 -5.56 17.84
C THR A 140 19.35 -4.73 19.11
N ILE A 141 18.56 -3.64 19.11
CA ILE A 141 18.36 -2.78 20.29
C ILE A 141 17.70 -3.56 21.45
N ARG A 142 16.81 -4.49 21.12
CA ARG A 142 16.12 -5.34 22.09
C ARG A 142 17.00 -6.46 22.69
N SER A 143 18.16 -6.70 22.10
CA SER A 143 19.10 -7.77 22.49
C SER A 143 20.20 -7.29 23.45
N ALA A 144 20.16 -6.04 23.95
CA ALA A 144 21.14 -5.55 24.91
C ALA A 144 21.18 -6.43 26.18
N PRO A 145 22.36 -6.75 26.73
CA PRO A 145 22.53 -7.84 27.69
C PRO A 145 21.83 -7.55 29.00
N VAL A 146 21.10 -8.54 29.54
CA VAL A 146 20.79 -8.62 30.96
C VAL A 146 22.13 -8.75 31.68
N THR A 147 22.59 -7.66 32.28
CA THR A 147 23.69 -7.70 33.24
C THR A 147 23.29 -8.62 34.39
N ALA A 148 23.95 -9.78 34.45
CA ALA A 148 23.91 -10.70 35.59
C ALA A 148 24.68 -10.13 36.78
#